data_AF-A0A0V0ZTI2-F1
#
_entry.id   AF-A0A0V0ZTI2-F1
#
_cell.length_a   1.000
_cell.length_b   1.000
_cell.length_c   1.000
_cell.angle_alpha   90.00
_cell.angle_beta   90.00
_cell.angle_gamma   90.00
#
_symmetry.space_group_name_H-M   'P 1'
#
loop_
_entity.id
_entity.type
_entity.pdbx_description
1 polymer ?
#
loop_
_entity_poly.entity_id
_entity_poly.type
_entity_poly.pdbx_seq_one_letter_code
_entity_poly.pdbx_strand_id
1 'polypeptide(L)'
;MTFGEEPRIGLESYVLPKSLVGAAKTEEEIEEFLTSQEANDEESLNRDGKNYEENESNIMKHFSETFIKARKEAASGQTRAAAKMTRRSKKMLIPLQIGQNCTLRVPDVDRGPADPKNFLAVVMAECEGLYTVGCREGKLSSKFTTADLQVISENLLSTDEILTQKFL
;
A
#
# COMPACT_ATOMS: atom_id res chain seq x y z
N MET A 1 14.03 -13.41 -7.61
CA MET A 1 13.47 -13.54 -6.25
C MET A 1 12.07 -12.95 -6.30
N THR A 2 11.03 -13.78 -6.32
CA THR A 2 9.63 -13.31 -6.31
C THR A 2 9.21 -13.10 -4.86
N PHE A 3 8.75 -11.90 -4.53
CA PHE A 3 8.20 -11.59 -3.20
C PHE A 3 6.70 -11.90 -3.22
N GLY A 4 6.23 -12.70 -2.27
CA GLY A 4 4.81 -13.06 -2.14
C GLY A 4 4.53 -14.56 -2.33
N GLU A 5 3.30 -14.97 -2.06
CA GLU A 5 2.80 -16.28 -2.49
C GLU A 5 2.58 -16.29 -4.01
N GLU A 6 2.80 -17.43 -4.65
CA GLU A 6 2.56 -17.57 -6.09
C GLU A 6 1.10 -17.21 -6.43
N PRO A 7 0.85 -16.32 -7.40
CA PRO A 7 -0.49 -16.02 -7.85
C PRO A 7 -1.15 -17.31 -8.33
N ARG A 8 -2.23 -17.73 -7.68
CA ARG A 8 -2.99 -18.92 -8.10
C ARG A 8 -3.67 -18.76 -9.46
N ILE A 9 -3.72 -17.53 -9.94
CA ILE A 9 -4.43 -17.11 -11.13
C ILE A 9 -3.59 -16.01 -11.81
N GLY A 10 -3.27 -16.19 -13.09
CA GLY A 10 -2.46 -15.25 -13.89
C GLY A 10 -3.26 -14.09 -14.49
N LEU A 11 -2.58 -13.13 -15.14
CA LEU A 11 -3.22 -11.99 -15.83
C LEU A 11 -4.22 -12.44 -16.92
N GLU A 12 -3.99 -13.60 -17.53
CA GLU A 12 -4.85 -14.17 -18.57
C GLU A 12 -6.18 -14.72 -18.04
N SER A 13 -6.40 -14.67 -16.73
CA SER A 13 -7.62 -15.21 -16.14
C SER A 13 -8.86 -14.36 -16.36
N TYR A 14 -8.72 -13.16 -16.91
CA TYR A 14 -9.82 -12.49 -17.54
C TYR A 14 -10.06 -13.12 -18.91
N VAL A 15 -10.87 -14.16 -18.91
CA VAL A 15 -11.61 -14.56 -20.10
C VAL A 15 -12.94 -13.85 -20.00
N LEU A 16 -13.04 -12.64 -20.56
CA LEU A 16 -14.35 -12.07 -20.90
C LEU A 16 -15.16 -13.20 -21.56
N PRO A 17 -16.36 -13.55 -21.07
CA PRO A 17 -17.09 -14.70 -21.59
C PRO A 17 -17.19 -14.56 -23.11
N LYS A 18 -16.82 -15.59 -23.86
CA LYS A 18 -16.83 -15.52 -25.33
C LYS A 18 -18.22 -15.21 -25.88
N SER A 19 -19.27 -15.54 -25.12
CA SER A 19 -20.65 -15.14 -25.37
C SER A 19 -20.84 -13.61 -25.30
N LEU A 20 -20.23 -12.95 -24.31
CA LEU A 20 -20.26 -11.49 -24.14
C LEU A 20 -19.47 -10.78 -25.24
N VAL A 21 -18.29 -11.32 -25.59
CA VAL A 21 -17.49 -10.83 -26.74
C VAL A 21 -18.23 -11.02 -28.06
N GLY A 22 -19.06 -12.06 -28.18
CA GLY A 22 -19.87 -12.35 -29.36
C GLY A 22 -21.16 -11.53 -29.46
N ALA A 23 -21.66 -10.99 -28.34
CA ALA A 23 -22.89 -10.21 -28.24
C ALA A 23 -22.65 -8.69 -28.29
N ALA A 24 -21.47 -8.22 -27.90
CA ALA A 24 -21.06 -6.82 -27.94
C ALA A 24 -20.24 -6.52 -29.21
N LYS A 25 -20.86 -6.66 -30.39
CA LYS A 25 -20.17 -6.46 -31.68
C LYS A 25 -20.25 -5.02 -32.17
N THR A 26 -21.20 -4.24 -31.66
CA THR A 26 -21.44 -2.84 -32.01
C THR A 26 -21.59 -1.98 -30.77
N GLU A 27 -21.36 -0.67 -30.93
CA GLU A 27 -21.45 0.31 -29.83
C GLU A 27 -22.87 0.40 -29.24
N GLU A 28 -23.89 0.28 -30.09
CA GLU A 28 -25.30 0.28 -29.71
C GLU A 28 -25.68 -0.93 -28.82
N GLU A 29 -25.18 -2.13 -29.14
CA GLU A 29 -25.39 -3.35 -28.34
C GLU A 29 -24.72 -3.26 -26.95
N ILE A 30 -23.59 -2.54 -26.86
CA ILE A 30 -22.88 -2.33 -25.60
C ILE A 30 -23.66 -1.35 -24.72
N GLU A 31 -24.15 -0.25 -25.28
CA GLU A 31 -24.98 0.71 -24.54
C GLU A 31 -26.28 0.07 -24.03
N GLU A 32 -26.96 -0.72 -24.86
CA GLU A 32 -28.19 -1.42 -24.47
C GLU A 32 -27.96 -2.39 -23.29
N PHE A 33 -26.83 -3.11 -23.29
CA PHE A 33 -26.47 -4.03 -22.22
C PHE A 33 -26.16 -3.32 -20.89
N LEU A 34 -25.47 -2.18 -20.93
CA LEU A 34 -25.16 -1.41 -19.72
C LEU A 34 -26.44 -0.78 -19.14
N THR A 35 -27.31 -0.27 -20.01
CA THR A 35 -28.56 0.39 -19.61
C THR A 35 -29.58 -0.59 -18.99
N SER A 36 -29.54 -1.87 -19.39
CA SER A 36 -30.41 -2.91 -18.84
C SER A 36 -29.96 -3.47 -17.48
N GLN A 37 -28.73 -3.18 -17.04
CA GLN A 37 -28.20 -3.60 -15.74
C GLN A 37 -28.41 -2.54 -14.64
N GLU A 38 -28.41 -1.24 -14.97
CA GLU A 38 -28.63 -0.14 -14.01
C GLU A 38 -30.05 -0.10 -13.41
N ALA A 39 -31.02 -0.85 -13.95
CA ALA A 39 -32.40 -0.84 -13.46
C ALA A 39 -32.66 -1.72 -12.21
N ASN A 40 -31.66 -2.44 -11.67
CA ASN A 40 -31.86 -3.39 -10.56
C ASN A 40 -31.07 -3.06 -9.28
N ASP A 41 -30.34 -1.94 -9.23
CA ASP A 41 -29.45 -1.61 -8.10
C ASP A 41 -30.07 -0.63 -7.09
N GLU A 42 -31.40 -0.70 -6.87
CA GLU A 42 -32.01 -0.06 -5.71
C GLU A 42 -32.72 -1.08 -4.82
N GLU A 43 -32.12 -1.24 -3.63
CA GLU A 43 -32.74 -1.67 -2.38
C GLU A 43 -33.42 -3.06 -2.34
N SER A 44 -32.83 -4.00 -1.60
CA SER A 44 -33.43 -4.41 -0.32
C SER A 44 -32.72 -5.57 0.39
N LEU A 45 -32.59 -5.35 1.70
CA LEU A 45 -32.41 -6.33 2.74
C LEU A 45 -33.59 -7.32 2.78
N ASN A 46 -33.29 -8.60 3.04
CA ASN A 46 -34.16 -9.64 3.62
C ASN A 46 -35.60 -9.77 3.07
N ARG A 47 -35.90 -10.85 2.33
CA ARG A 47 -37.17 -11.60 2.47
C ARG A 47 -37.13 -12.99 1.85
N ASP A 48 -37.94 -13.85 2.49
CA ASP A 48 -38.14 -15.28 2.29
C ASP A 48 -38.29 -15.76 0.84
N GLY A 49 -37.82 -16.99 0.66
CA GLY A 49 -37.59 -17.62 -0.63
C GLY A 49 -38.78 -17.73 -1.56
N LYS A 50 -38.46 -17.71 -2.85
CA LYS A 50 -39.13 -18.49 -3.89
C LYS A 50 -38.09 -19.02 -4.90
N ASN A 51 -38.27 -20.29 -5.22
CA ASN A 51 -37.57 -21.07 -6.22
C ASN A 51 -37.90 -20.50 -7.61
N TYR A 52 -36.87 -20.09 -8.35
CA TYR A 52 -36.95 -19.72 -9.76
C TYR A 52 -35.73 -20.29 -10.49
N GLU A 53 -35.97 -20.68 -11.74
CA GLU A 53 -35.32 -21.75 -12.47
C GLU A 53 -33.81 -21.59 -12.70
N GLU A 54 -33.09 -22.71 -12.54
CA GLU A 54 -31.75 -22.91 -13.09
C GLU A 54 -31.79 -22.84 -14.62
N ASN A 55 -31.39 -21.72 -15.22
CA ASN A 55 -30.49 -21.74 -16.37
C ASN A 55 -29.91 -20.34 -16.65
N GLU A 56 -28.73 -20.32 -17.27
CA GLU A 56 -27.99 -19.17 -17.82
C GLU A 56 -27.39 -18.16 -16.82
N SER A 57 -27.98 -17.88 -15.65
CA SER A 57 -27.43 -16.88 -14.70
C SER A 57 -26.32 -17.39 -13.76
N ASN A 58 -26.03 -18.70 -13.77
CA ASN A 58 -25.13 -19.34 -12.79
C ASN A 58 -23.65 -19.37 -13.24
N ILE A 59 -23.39 -19.32 -14.55
CA ILE A 59 -22.02 -19.39 -15.12
C ILE A 59 -21.21 -18.13 -14.75
N MET A 60 -21.82 -16.94 -14.82
CA MET A 60 -21.16 -15.66 -14.52
C MET A 60 -20.87 -15.49 -13.00
N LYS A 61 -21.77 -16.01 -12.15
CA LYS A 61 -21.61 -15.99 -10.68
C LYS A 61 -20.46 -16.89 -10.22
N HIS A 62 -20.40 -18.13 -10.70
CA HIS A 62 -19.34 -19.06 -10.33
C HIS A 62 -17.96 -18.65 -10.88
N PHE A 63 -17.90 -18.06 -12.09
CA PHE A 63 -16.65 -17.55 -12.66
C PHE A 63 -16.10 -16.39 -11.80
N SER A 64 -16.94 -15.42 -11.45
CA SER A 64 -16.52 -14.28 -10.60
C SER A 64 -16.16 -14.68 -9.16
N GLU A 65 -16.86 -15.63 -8.53
CA GLU A 65 -16.59 -16.07 -7.16
C GLU A 65 -15.19 -16.66 -6.98
N THR A 66 -14.75 -17.51 -7.92
CA THR A 66 -13.41 -18.11 -7.87
C THR A 66 -12.31 -17.05 -8.00
N PHE A 67 -12.48 -16.05 -8.87
CA PHE A 67 -11.54 -14.91 -8.98
C PHE A 67 -11.56 -13.99 -7.77
N ILE A 68 -12.74 -13.67 -7.23
CA ILE A 68 -12.86 -12.84 -6.03
C ILE A 68 -12.19 -13.55 -4.85
N LYS A 69 -12.42 -14.86 -4.69
CA LYS A 69 -11.78 -15.67 -3.65
C LYS A 69 -10.26 -15.71 -3.82
N ALA A 70 -9.77 -15.98 -5.02
CA ALA A 70 -8.33 -16.04 -5.29
C ALA A 70 -7.65 -14.67 -5.12
N ARG A 71 -8.30 -13.57 -5.51
CA ARG A 71 -7.79 -12.21 -5.28
C ARG A 71 -7.74 -11.87 -3.79
N LYS A 72 -8.80 -12.20 -3.02
CA LYS A 72 -8.82 -12.03 -1.56
C LYS A 72 -7.71 -12.84 -0.89
N GLU A 73 -7.51 -14.07 -1.33
CA GLU A 73 -6.44 -14.92 -0.82
C GLU A 73 -5.06 -14.38 -1.16
N ALA A 74 -4.82 -13.94 -2.41
CA ALA A 74 -3.57 -13.30 -2.81
C ALA A 74 -3.28 -12.02 -2.00
N ALA A 75 -4.28 -11.17 -1.79
CA ALA A 75 -4.17 -9.97 -0.95
C ALA A 75 -3.83 -10.33 0.51
N SER A 76 -4.44 -11.40 1.05
CA SER A 76 -4.10 -11.91 2.39
C SER A 76 -2.67 -12.44 2.45
N GLY A 77 -2.20 -13.13 1.39
CA GLY A 77 -0.85 -13.65 1.25
C GLY A 77 0.20 -12.54 1.19
N GLN A 78 -0.07 -11.47 0.43
CA GLN A 78 0.76 -10.26 0.39
C GLN A 78 0.82 -9.59 1.76
N THR A 79 -0.31 -9.42 2.44
CA THR A 79 -0.37 -8.87 3.81
C THR A 79 0.49 -9.70 4.77
N ARG A 80 0.39 -11.04 4.68
CA ARG A 80 1.21 -11.95 5.51
C ARG A 80 2.69 -11.87 5.17
N ALA A 81 3.05 -11.78 3.90
CA ALA A 81 4.43 -11.61 3.45
C ALA A 81 5.02 -10.29 3.95
N ALA A 82 4.28 -9.18 3.82
CA ALA A 82 4.66 -7.87 4.35
C ALA A 82 4.86 -7.93 5.86
N ALA A 83 3.91 -8.52 6.61
CA ALA A 83 4.05 -8.69 8.06
C ALA A 83 5.29 -9.52 8.45
N LYS A 84 5.60 -10.58 7.69
CA LYS A 84 6.81 -11.40 7.89
C LYS A 84 8.09 -10.59 7.63
N MET A 85 8.10 -9.74 6.60
CA MET A 85 9.21 -8.83 6.32
C MET A 85 9.40 -7.80 7.44
N THR A 86 8.32 -7.14 7.88
CA THR A 86 8.36 -6.16 8.98
C THR A 86 8.86 -6.79 10.28
N ARG A 87 8.40 -8.00 10.63
CA ARG A 87 8.89 -8.73 11.81
C ARG A 87 10.39 -9.03 11.73
N ARG A 88 10.89 -9.44 10.56
CA ARG A 88 12.33 -9.68 10.35
C ARG A 88 13.13 -8.39 10.48
N SER A 89 12.66 -7.31 9.86
CA SER A 89 13.30 -5.99 9.91
C SER A 89 13.40 -5.48 11.35
N LYS A 90 12.29 -5.52 12.11
CA LYS A 90 12.25 -5.10 13.53
C LYS A 90 13.17 -5.91 14.44
N LYS A 91 13.43 -7.19 14.12
CA LYS A 91 14.37 -8.02 14.88
C LYS A 91 15.83 -7.62 14.65
N MET A 92 16.16 -7.16 13.44
CA MET A 92 17.56 -6.87 13.07
C MET A 92 17.97 -5.44 13.40
N LEU A 93 17.01 -4.52 13.45
CA LEU A 93 17.29 -3.11 13.62
C LEU A 93 17.14 -2.69 15.09
N ILE A 94 18.12 -1.96 15.59
CA ILE A 94 18.09 -1.40 16.95
C ILE A 94 17.14 -0.21 16.96
N PRO A 95 16.10 -0.19 17.82
CA PRO A 95 15.20 0.95 17.94
C PRO A 95 15.95 2.21 18.43
N LEU A 96 15.68 3.36 17.80
CA LEU A 96 16.19 4.65 18.26
C LEU A 96 15.25 5.27 19.29
N GLN A 97 15.80 6.04 20.22
CA GLN A 97 15.04 6.78 21.22
C GLN A 97 14.64 8.16 20.69
N ILE A 98 13.50 8.67 21.16
CA ILE A 98 13.09 10.06 20.89
C ILE A 98 14.10 11.01 21.54
N GLY A 99 14.49 12.06 20.83
CA GLY A 99 15.52 13.00 21.24
C GLY A 99 16.95 12.54 20.95
N GLN A 100 17.12 11.35 20.34
CA GLN A 100 18.44 10.84 19.99
C GLN A 100 18.96 11.51 18.72
N ASN A 101 20.21 11.96 18.77
CA ASN A 101 20.90 12.55 17.64
C ASN A 101 21.31 11.44 16.66
N CYS A 102 21.19 11.75 15.38
CA CYS A 102 21.53 10.85 14.30
C CYS A 102 22.02 11.62 13.09
N THR A 103 22.67 10.93 12.17
CA THR A 103 22.93 11.45 10.83
C THR A 103 22.04 10.77 9.82
N LEU A 104 21.54 11.55 8.87
CA LEU A 104 20.75 11.08 7.75
C LEU A 104 21.60 11.17 6.48
N ARG A 105 21.68 10.07 5.73
CA ARG A 105 22.47 9.99 4.48
C ARG A 105 21.73 10.70 3.34
N VAL A 106 22.45 11.57 2.63
CA VAL A 106 21.97 12.22 1.41
C VAL A 106 22.20 11.29 0.21
N PRO A 107 21.16 11.02 -0.61
CA PRO A 107 21.29 10.24 -1.84
C PRO A 107 22.28 10.87 -2.83
N ASP A 108 22.93 10.04 -3.64
CA ASP A 108 23.98 10.52 -4.56
C ASP A 108 23.41 11.22 -5.83
N VAL A 109 22.10 11.10 -6.12
CA VAL A 109 21.48 11.55 -7.39
C VAL A 109 21.58 13.07 -7.60
N ASP A 110 21.31 13.85 -6.55
CA ASP A 110 21.30 15.32 -6.61
C ASP A 110 22.47 15.94 -5.84
N ARG A 111 23.41 15.11 -5.36
CA ARG A 111 24.49 15.58 -4.48
C ARG A 111 25.62 16.17 -5.31
N GLY A 112 25.88 17.46 -5.14
CA GLY A 112 27.03 18.14 -5.71
C GLY A 112 28.36 17.61 -5.14
N PRO A 113 29.50 17.83 -5.82
CA PRO A 113 30.81 17.35 -5.36
C PRO A 113 31.22 17.88 -3.97
N ALA A 114 30.74 19.07 -3.59
CA ALA A 114 31.04 19.72 -2.32
C ALA A 114 30.00 19.45 -1.22
N ASP A 115 28.88 18.82 -1.56
CA ASP A 115 27.79 18.62 -0.62
C ASP A 115 28.11 17.49 0.37
N PRO A 116 27.76 17.65 1.66
CA PRO A 116 28.04 16.66 2.68
C PRO A 116 27.27 15.36 2.41
N LYS A 117 27.91 14.22 2.69
CA LYS A 117 27.28 12.90 2.50
C LYS A 117 26.16 12.62 3.49
N ASN A 118 26.30 13.15 4.71
CA ASN A 118 25.33 13.00 5.79
C ASN A 118 25.11 14.37 6.44
N PHE A 119 23.91 14.60 6.96
CA PHE A 119 23.60 15.78 7.78
C PHE A 119 23.01 15.39 9.12
N LEU A 120 23.13 16.29 10.09
CA LEU A 120 22.72 16.07 11.47
C LEU A 120 21.20 16.23 11.63
N ALA A 121 20.58 15.29 12.32
CA ALA A 121 19.17 15.31 12.65
C ALA A 121 18.93 14.75 14.07
N VAL A 122 17.76 15.03 14.63
CA VAL A 122 17.30 14.42 15.89
C VAL A 122 15.99 13.68 15.66
N VAL A 123 15.83 12.55 16.33
CA VAL A 123 14.57 11.79 16.28
C VAL A 123 13.50 12.54 17.07
N MET A 124 12.40 12.91 16.41
CA MET A 124 11.30 13.66 17.03
C MET A 124 10.12 12.78 17.43
N ALA A 125 9.83 11.74 16.63
CA ALA A 125 8.73 10.83 16.88
C ALA A 125 8.97 9.49 16.21
N GLU A 126 8.37 8.43 16.75
CA GLU A 126 8.34 7.09 16.17
C GLU A 126 6.88 6.65 15.98
N CYS A 127 6.57 6.06 14.82
CA CYS A 127 5.30 5.39 14.56
C CYS A 127 5.54 4.12 13.73
N GLU A 128 5.18 2.96 14.27
CA GLU A 128 5.28 1.64 13.62
C GLU A 128 6.70 1.21 13.17
N GLY A 129 7.75 1.83 13.69
CA GLY A 129 9.15 1.62 13.27
C GLY A 129 9.63 2.58 12.18
N LEU A 130 8.81 3.59 11.86
CA LEU A 130 9.18 4.75 11.05
C LEU A 130 9.40 5.96 11.96
N TYR A 131 10.47 6.68 11.71
CA TYR A 131 10.93 7.81 12.49
C TYR A 131 10.69 9.10 11.74
N THR A 132 10.13 10.06 12.45
CA THR A 132 10.17 11.46 12.06
C THR A 132 11.42 12.07 12.64
N VAL A 133 12.20 12.74 11.80
CA VAL A 133 13.41 13.43 12.23
C VAL A 133 13.31 14.93 11.93
N GLY A 134 14.04 15.71 12.71
CA GLY A 134 14.13 17.15 12.54
C GLY A 134 15.57 17.60 12.48
N CYS A 135 15.80 18.69 11.77
CA CYS A 135 17.08 19.39 11.67
C CYS A 135 16.91 20.81 12.20
N ARG A 136 17.99 21.59 12.16
CA ARG A 136 17.95 22.99 12.60
C ARG A 136 16.97 23.84 11.77
N GLU A 137 16.74 23.43 10.53
CA GLU A 137 15.82 24.06 9.57
C GLU A 137 14.36 23.62 9.77
N GLY A 138 14.11 22.76 10.76
CA GLY A 138 12.79 22.28 11.12
C GLY A 138 12.60 20.78 10.86
N LYS A 139 11.33 20.36 10.90
CA LYS A 139 10.95 18.95 10.78
C LYS A 139 10.92 18.49 9.32
N LEU A 140 11.54 17.35 9.04
CA LEU A 140 11.45 16.71 7.73
C LEU A 140 10.04 16.12 7.54
N SER A 141 9.48 16.32 6.35
CA SER A 141 8.17 15.75 5.96
C SER A 141 8.23 14.24 5.73
N SER A 142 9.39 13.75 5.30
CA SER A 142 9.64 12.34 5.04
C SER A 142 9.84 11.56 6.33
N LYS A 143 9.48 10.27 6.28
CA LYS A 143 9.69 9.31 7.36
C LYS A 143 10.85 8.40 7.01
N PHE A 144 11.60 8.00 8.03
CA PHE A 144 12.84 7.24 7.87
C PHE A 144 12.78 5.94 8.65
N THR A 145 13.46 4.92 8.16
CA THR A 145 13.71 3.70 8.92
C THR A 145 15.00 3.87 9.72
N THR A 146 15.23 2.99 10.70
CA THR A 146 16.51 2.95 11.42
C THR A 146 17.71 2.62 10.52
N ALA A 147 17.50 2.04 9.33
CA ALA A 147 18.57 1.79 8.36
C ALA A 147 19.05 3.08 7.68
N ASP A 148 18.18 4.10 7.62
CA ASP A 148 18.49 5.41 7.04
C ASP A 148 19.22 6.32 8.05
N LEU A 149 19.16 5.99 9.34
CA LEU A 149 19.62 6.81 10.46
C LEU A 149 20.83 6.18 11.16
N GLN A 150 21.93 6.92 11.22
CA GLN A 150 23.10 6.51 12.00
C GLN A 150 23.14 7.26 13.33
N VAL A 151 23.04 6.54 14.43
CA VAL A 151 23.04 7.11 15.79
C VAL A 151 24.36 7.83 16.11
N ILE A 152 24.24 9.00 16.73
CA ILE A 152 25.34 9.73 17.37
C ILE A 152 25.12 9.70 18.88
N SER A 153 26.18 9.42 19.64
CA SER A 153 26.15 9.41 21.11
C SER A 153 26.19 10.80 21.75
N GLU A 154 26.69 11.78 21.01
CA GLU A 154 26.83 13.17 21.43
C GLU A 154 25.50 13.94 21.25
N ASN A 155 25.18 14.79 22.22
CA ASN A 155 24.04 15.70 22.12
C ASN A 155 24.47 16.99 21.43
N LEU A 156 24.27 17.06 20.11
CA LEU A 156 24.71 18.16 19.25
C LEU A 156 23.57 19.12 18.85
N LEU A 157 22.31 18.72 19.08
CA LEU A 157 21.08 19.42 18.71
C LEU A 157 19.99 19.03 19.71
N SER A 158 19.33 20.03 20.29
CA SER A 158 18.17 19.82 21.16
C SER A 158 16.87 19.72 20.36
N THR A 159 15.93 18.91 20.83
CA THR A 159 14.57 18.82 20.25
C THR A 159 13.81 20.14 20.33
N ASP A 160 14.11 20.98 21.31
CA ASP A 160 13.40 22.24 21.55
C ASP A 160 13.75 23.32 20.50
N GLU A 161 14.97 23.27 19.95
CA GLU A 161 15.44 24.18 18.89
C GLU A 161 14.70 23.99 17.57
N ILE A 162 14.10 22.82 17.37
CA ILE A 162 13.45 22.43 16.11
C ILE A 162 11.97 22.79 16.12
N LEU A 163 11.33 22.68 17.29
CA LEU A 163 9.91 23.01 17.48
C LEU A 163 9.62 24.52 17.43
N THR A 164 10.66 25.35 17.43
CA THR A 164 10.55 26.81 17.55
C THR A 164 10.43 27.57 16.22
N GLN A 165 10.69 26.95 15.07
CA GLN A 165 10.48 27.62 13.77
C GLN A 165 8.99 27.57 13.37
N LYS A 166 8.22 28.52 13.91
CA LYS A 166 6.97 28.97 13.29
C LYS A 166 7.34 29.67 11.98
N PHE A 167 6.79 29.18 10.87
CA PHE A 167 6.77 29.89 9.60
C PHE A 167 6.32 31.34 9.84
N LEU A 168 7.13 32.28 9.36
CA LEU A 168 6.79 33.70 9.22
C LEU A 168 6.30 33.92 7.78
#